data_AF-A7RT42-F1
#
_entry.id   AF-A7RT42-F1
#
_cell.length_a   1.000
_cell.length_b   1.000
_cell.length_c   1.000
_cell.angle_alpha   90.00
_cell.angle_beta   90.00
_cell.angle_gamma   90.00
#
_symmetry.space_group_name_H-M   'P 1'
#
loop_
_entity.id
_entity.type
_entity.pdbx_description
1 polymer ?
#
loop_
_entity_poly.entity_id
_entity_poly.type
_entity_poly.pdbx_seq_one_letter_code
_entity_poly.pdbx_strand_id
1 'polypeptide(L)'
;MRGGHSVQGHTLNMRGTGRHSVQGHTLNMRGTGRHSVQGHTLNMRGTGRHSVQGHTLSMRGTGRHSVKGHTLNMRGAVRHSVQGHTLNMRGTGRHSVQGHTLNMRGTGRCSVQGNTLSMRGTGRHSVKGHTLSMRVTGRHSVQGHTLKMRRTGRHSVQ
;
A
#
# COMPACT_ATOMS: atom_id res chain seq x y z
N MET A 1 -23.73 -1.06 12.81
CA MET A 1 -24.28 -2.06 11.87
C MET A 1 -23.56 -3.39 12.05
N ARG A 2 -24.27 -4.47 12.38
CA ARG A 2 -23.76 -5.85 12.48
C ARG A 2 -24.54 -6.68 11.45
N GLY A 3 -23.92 -6.97 10.31
CA GLY A 3 -24.56 -7.64 9.16
C GLY A 3 -23.76 -7.40 7.88
N GLY A 4 -23.96 -8.24 6.86
CA GLY A 4 -23.40 -8.05 5.53
C GLY A 4 -24.23 -7.04 4.74
N HIS A 5 -23.71 -5.85 4.43
CA HIS A 5 -24.48 -4.80 3.73
C HIS A 5 -23.80 -4.35 2.44
N SER A 6 -24.62 -4.04 1.43
CA SER A 6 -24.21 -3.36 0.20
C SER A 6 -24.72 -1.92 0.25
N VAL A 7 -23.86 -0.95 -0.06
CA VAL A 7 -24.21 0.48 -0.06
C VAL A 7 -23.69 1.14 -1.33
N GLN A 8 -24.56 1.88 -2.01
CA GLN A 8 -24.22 2.66 -3.20
C GLN A 8 -24.65 4.11 -3.01
N GLY A 9 -23.82 5.05 -3.47
CA GLY A 9 -24.17 6.47 -3.45
C GLY A 9 -23.06 7.34 -4.04
N HIS A 10 -23.36 8.61 -4.28
CA HIS A 10 -22.35 9.52 -4.83
C HIS A 10 -21.29 9.88 -3.78
N THR A 11 -21.73 10.31 -2.60
CA THR A 11 -20.88 10.62 -1.44
C THR A 11 -21.36 9.81 -0.24
N LEU A 12 -20.49 9.00 0.34
CA LEU A 12 -20.83 8.17 1.50
C LEU A 12 -19.83 8.39 2.64
N ASN A 13 -20.36 8.49 3.86
CA ASN A 13 -19.60 8.45 5.09
C ASN A 13 -20.09 7.29 5.94
N MET A 14 -19.25 6.28 6.15
CA MET A 14 -19.66 5.07 6.86
C MET A 14 -18.77 4.74 8.04
N ARG A 15 -19.42 4.27 9.10
CA ARG A 15 -18.76 3.76 10.31
C ARG A 15 -19.37 2.43 10.70
N GLY A 16 -18.54 1.43 10.97
CA GLY A 16 -19.08 0.18 11.48
C GLY A 16 -18.11 -0.98 11.52
N THR A 17 -18.63 -2.08 12.04
CA THR A 17 -17.96 -3.37 12.10
C THR A 17 -18.63 -4.36 11.15
N GLY A 18 -17.95 -5.44 10.77
CA GLY A 18 -18.57 -6.54 10.02
C GLY A 18 -18.15 -6.58 8.55
N ARG A 19 -19.07 -6.94 7.66
CA ARG A 19 -18.79 -7.16 6.24
C ARG A 19 -19.55 -6.15 5.38
N HIS A 20 -18.84 -5.40 4.56
CA HIS A 20 -19.46 -4.34 3.75
C HIS A 20 -18.96 -4.38 2.31
N SER A 21 -19.87 -4.18 1.35
CA SER A 21 -19.57 -3.87 -0.05
C SER A 21 -20.02 -2.45 -0.33
N VAL A 22 -19.15 -1.60 -0.86
CA VAL A 22 -19.40 -0.15 -0.93
C VAL A 22 -18.94 0.37 -2.27
N GLN A 23 -19.85 1.05 -2.96
CA GLN A 23 -19.56 1.71 -4.23
C GLN A 23 -19.98 3.18 -4.18
N GLY A 24 -19.10 4.08 -4.61
CA GLY A 24 -19.46 5.48 -4.75
C GLY A 24 -18.36 6.35 -5.31
N HIS A 25 -18.63 7.63 -5.52
CA HIS A 25 -17.64 8.52 -6.09
C HIS A 25 -16.64 8.98 -5.02
N THR A 26 -17.14 9.49 -3.89
CA THR A 26 -16.36 9.91 -2.73
C THR A 26 -16.74 9.11 -1.50
N LEU A 27 -15.80 8.34 -0.95
CA LEU A 27 -16.05 7.47 0.21
C LEU A 27 -15.12 7.83 1.38
N ASN A 28 -15.70 8.08 2.55
CA ASN A 28 -14.99 8.13 3.83
C ASN A 28 -15.46 6.97 4.70
N MET A 29 -14.56 6.06 5.06
CA MET A 29 -14.93 4.89 5.84
C MET A 29 -14.04 4.65 7.04
N ARG A 30 -14.67 4.30 8.16
CA ARG A 30 -13.98 3.87 9.37
C ARG A 30 -14.58 2.58 9.90
N GLY A 31 -13.76 1.56 10.08
CA GLY A 31 -14.34 0.30 10.55
C GLY A 31 -13.38 -0.85 10.78
N THR A 32 -13.98 -1.93 11.26
CA THR A 32 -13.28 -3.18 11.57
C THR A 32 -14.00 -4.34 10.89
N GLY A 33 -13.28 -5.14 10.11
CA GLY A 33 -13.85 -6.34 9.51
C GLY A 33 -13.40 -6.61 8.08
N ARG A 34 -14.36 -6.92 7.20
CA ARG A 34 -14.10 -7.27 5.80
C ARG A 34 -14.81 -6.29 4.86
N HIS A 35 -14.04 -5.51 4.10
CA HIS A 35 -14.60 -4.49 3.23
C HIS A 35 -14.18 -4.68 1.78
N SER A 36 -15.14 -4.62 0.85
CA SER A 36 -14.91 -4.45 -0.59
C SER A 36 -15.34 -3.03 -0.97
N VAL A 37 -14.46 -2.26 -1.57
CA VAL A 37 -14.64 -0.82 -1.74
C VAL A 37 -14.23 -0.39 -3.14
N GLN A 38 -15.13 0.26 -3.86
CA GLN A 38 -14.85 0.84 -5.16
C GLN A 38 -15.27 2.31 -5.19
N GLY A 39 -14.38 3.19 -5.65
CA GLY A 39 -14.75 4.58 -5.87
C GLY A 39 -13.66 5.42 -6.49
N HIS A 40 -13.89 6.72 -6.64
CA HIS A 40 -12.89 7.61 -7.24
C HIS A 40 -11.95 8.17 -6.18
N THR A 41 -12.50 8.79 -5.13
CA THR A 41 -11.76 9.36 -4.01
C THR A 41 -12.09 8.62 -2.73
N LEU A 42 -11.10 7.99 -2.12
CA LEU A 42 -11.27 7.09 -0.99
C LEU A 42 -10.41 7.53 0.19
N ASN A 43 -11.03 7.68 1.36
CA ASN A 43 -10.34 7.85 2.64
C ASN A 43 -10.81 6.76 3.59
N MET A 44 -9.92 5.83 3.94
CA MET A 44 -10.28 4.71 4.79
C MET A 44 -9.37 4.58 5.99
N ARG A 45 -9.99 4.28 7.13
CA ARG A 45 -9.27 3.89 8.33
C ARG A 45 -9.87 2.64 8.94
N GLY A 46 -9.04 1.68 9.32
CA GLY A 46 -9.62 0.48 9.88
C GLY A 46 -8.67 -0.65 10.15
N THR A 47 -9.25 -1.74 10.62
CA THR A 47 -8.54 -2.98 10.89
C THR A 47 -9.27 -4.15 10.22
N GLY A 48 -8.53 -5.10 9.66
CA GLY A 48 -9.09 -6.32 9.08
C GLY A 48 -8.67 -6.57 7.64
N ARG A 49 -9.59 -7.05 6.79
CA ARG A 49 -9.33 -7.40 5.38
C ARG A 49 -10.03 -6.43 4.45
N HIS A 50 -9.28 -5.73 3.61
CA HIS A 50 -9.86 -4.77 2.67
C HIS A 50 -9.42 -5.07 1.24
N SER A 51 -10.38 -5.09 0.32
CA SER A 51 -10.14 -5.07 -1.13
C SER A 51 -10.65 -3.73 -1.65
N VAL A 52 -9.78 -2.95 -2.29
CA VAL A 52 -10.04 -1.54 -2.54
C VAL A 52 -9.54 -1.16 -3.91
N GLN A 53 -10.43 -0.55 -4.69
CA GLN A 53 -10.12 0.01 -5.99
C GLN A 53 -10.55 1.47 -6.06
N GLY A 54 -9.63 2.37 -6.41
CA GLY A 54 -10.01 3.74 -6.73
C GLY A 54 -8.93 4.60 -7.33
N HIS A 55 -9.26 5.80 -7.78
CA HIS A 55 -8.30 6.67 -8.44
C HIS A 55 -7.33 7.29 -7.43
N THR A 56 -7.87 7.96 -6.42
CA THR A 56 -7.12 8.56 -5.31
C THR A 56 -7.50 7.88 -4.00
N LEU A 57 -6.52 7.33 -3.29
CA LEU A 57 -6.75 6.61 -2.05
C LEU A 57 -5.79 7.04 -0.94
N SER A 58 -6.36 7.37 0.22
CA SER A 58 -5.66 7.36 1.49
C SER A 58 -6.17 6.22 2.36
N MET A 59 -5.28 5.32 2.78
CA MET A 59 -5.62 4.23 3.70
C MET A 59 -4.72 4.26 4.93
N ARG A 60 -5.32 4.17 6.12
CA ARG A 60 -4.62 3.97 7.39
C ARG A 60 -5.16 2.76 8.14
N GLY A 61 -4.36 1.75 8.39
CA GLY A 61 -4.91 0.56 9.06
C GLY A 61 -3.95 -0.55 9.39
N THR A 62 -4.51 -1.62 9.93
CA THR A 62 -3.80 -2.88 10.20
C THR A 62 -4.55 -4.05 9.58
N GLY A 63 -3.83 -5.12 9.22
CA GLY A 63 -4.43 -6.38 8.77
C GLY A 63 -3.91 -6.87 7.42
N ARG A 64 -4.83 -7.08 6.46
CA ARG A 64 -4.53 -7.52 5.08
C ARG A 64 -5.24 -6.62 4.08
N HIS A 65 -4.50 -6.00 3.18
CA HIS A 65 -5.09 -5.11 2.19
C HIS A 65 -4.64 -5.45 0.77
N SER A 66 -5.60 -5.55 -0.15
CA SER A 66 -5.39 -5.55 -1.60
C SER A 66 -5.87 -4.21 -2.13
N VAL A 67 -4.99 -3.46 -2.76
CA VAL A 67 -5.25 -2.07 -3.16
C VAL A 67 -4.81 -1.83 -4.60
N LYS A 68 -5.71 -1.29 -5.40
CA LYS A 68 -5.42 -0.83 -6.76
C LYS A 68 -5.84 0.63 -6.92
N GLY A 69 -4.98 1.45 -7.51
CA GLY A 69 -5.36 2.82 -7.85
C GLY A 69 -4.31 3.63 -8.57
N HIS A 70 -4.57 4.91 -8.79
CA HIS A 70 -3.62 5.78 -9.50
C HIS A 70 -2.67 6.46 -8.51
N THR A 71 -3.23 7.18 -7.54
CA THR A 71 -2.50 7.88 -6.48
C THR A 71 -2.84 7.29 -5.12
N LEU A 72 -1.83 6.73 -4.46
CA LEU A 72 -2.02 5.91 -3.27
C LEU A 72 -1.16 6.43 -2.10
N ASN A 73 -1.77 6.65 -0.95
CA ASN A 73 -1.09 6.98 0.30
C ASN A 73 -1.49 5.98 1.40
N MET A 74 -0.55 5.12 1.75
CA MET A 74 -0.79 3.94 2.59
C MET A 74 0.01 4.05 3.88
N ARG A 75 -0.65 3.90 5.04
CA ARG A 75 0.00 3.90 6.35
C ARG A 75 -0.48 2.73 7.22
N GLY A 76 0.42 1.89 7.73
CA GLY A 76 -0.04 0.76 8.56
C GLY A 76 0.99 -0.31 8.91
N ALA A 77 0.53 -1.32 9.67
CA ALA A 77 1.27 -2.54 9.98
C ALA A 77 0.52 -3.76 9.39
N VAL A 78 1.00 -4.34 8.29
CA VAL A 78 0.12 -5.12 7.39
C VAL A 78 0.87 -6.11 6.48
N ARG A 79 0.12 -7.08 5.96
CA ARG A 79 0.33 -7.71 4.65
C ARG A 79 -0.38 -6.93 3.53
N HIS A 80 0.37 -6.29 2.64
CA HIS A 80 -0.16 -5.52 1.51
C HIS A 80 0.16 -6.13 0.16
N SER A 81 -0.83 -6.13 -0.74
CA SER A 81 -0.61 -6.13 -2.19
C SER A 81 -1.10 -4.78 -2.73
N VAL A 82 -0.22 -3.99 -3.35
CA VAL A 82 -0.55 -2.65 -3.84
C VAL A 82 -0.06 -2.46 -5.26
N GLN A 83 -0.96 -1.99 -6.12
CA GLN A 83 -0.65 -1.61 -7.49
C GLN A 83 -1.12 -0.17 -7.74
N GLY A 84 -0.22 0.70 -8.20
CA GLY A 84 -0.64 2.02 -8.67
C GLY A 84 0.43 2.84 -9.37
N HIS A 85 0.07 4.02 -9.88
CA HIS A 85 1.02 4.84 -10.63
C HIS A 85 1.98 5.59 -9.69
N THR A 86 1.42 6.31 -8.73
CA THR A 86 2.15 7.03 -7.69
C THR A 86 1.78 6.47 -6.32
N LEU A 87 2.78 6.00 -5.57
CA LEU A 87 2.58 5.39 -4.26
C LEU A 87 3.50 5.99 -3.21
N ASN A 88 2.90 6.41 -2.10
CA ASN A 88 3.59 6.67 -0.84
C ASN A 88 3.16 5.62 0.18
N MET A 89 4.09 4.82 0.66
CA MET A 89 3.83 3.78 1.65
C MET A 89 4.71 3.95 2.89
N ARG A 90 4.08 4.00 4.07
CA ARG A 90 4.77 3.98 5.35
C ARG A 90 4.24 2.86 6.24
N GLY A 91 5.09 1.93 6.66
CA GLY A 91 4.58 0.85 7.47
C GLY A 91 5.56 -0.21 7.92
N THR A 92 5.01 -1.23 8.54
CA THR A 92 5.73 -2.45 8.93
C THR A 92 5.03 -3.67 8.38
N GLY A 93 5.79 -4.73 8.08
CA GLY A 93 5.23 -6.04 7.73
C GLY A 93 5.68 -6.59 6.39
N ARG A 94 4.74 -7.06 5.58
CA ARG A 94 4.99 -7.77 4.31
C ARG A 94 4.32 -7.03 3.17
N HIS A 95 5.11 -6.56 2.21
CA HIS A 95 4.61 -5.72 1.13
C HIS A 95 4.97 -6.30 -0.23
N SER A 96 3.99 -6.41 -1.12
CA SER A 96 4.18 -6.57 -2.56
C SER A 96 3.67 -5.31 -3.23
N VAL A 97 4.55 -4.59 -3.93
CA VAL A 97 4.28 -3.25 -4.44
C VAL A 97 4.71 -3.16 -5.88
N GLN A 98 3.80 -2.69 -6.73
CA GLN A 98 4.08 -2.37 -8.13
C GLN A 98 3.61 -0.96 -8.46
N GLY A 99 4.45 -0.19 -9.14
CA GLY A 99 4.04 1.12 -9.67
C GLY A 99 5.10 1.87 -10.45
N HIS A 100 4.82 3.11 -10.84
CA HIS A 100 5.79 3.93 -11.58
C HIS A 100 6.67 4.74 -10.65
N THR A 101 6.07 5.54 -9.77
CA THR A 101 6.76 6.40 -8.81
C THR A 101 6.45 5.96 -7.40
N LEU A 102 7.47 5.49 -6.70
CA LEU A 102 7.35 4.82 -5.41
C LEU A 102 8.17 5.56 -4.35
N ASN A 103 7.55 5.92 -3.24
CA ASN A 103 8.22 6.37 -2.03
C ASN A 103 7.84 5.45 -0.88
N MET A 104 8.82 4.74 -0.32
CA MET A 104 8.58 3.73 0.69
C MET A 104 9.44 3.90 1.92
N ARG A 105 8.79 3.88 3.09
CA ARG A 105 9.47 3.93 4.38
C ARG A 105 8.93 2.86 5.32
N GLY A 106 9.77 1.94 5.79
CA GLY A 106 9.26 0.90 6.65
C GLY A 106 10.22 -0.15 7.14
N THR A 107 9.67 -1.14 7.83
CA THR A 107 10.40 -2.31 8.29
C THR A 107 9.72 -3.60 7.84
N GLY A 108 10.49 -4.64 7.54
CA GLY A 108 9.97 -5.97 7.23
C GLY A 108 10.39 -6.51 5.86
N ARG A 109 9.51 -7.26 5.21
CA ARG A 109 9.80 -7.90 3.92
C ARG A 109 9.07 -7.18 2.78
N CYS A 110 9.81 -6.74 1.78
CA CYS A 110 9.25 -6.02 0.63
C CYS A 110 9.69 -6.65 -0.69
N SER A 111 8.73 -6.86 -1.59
CA SER A 111 8.97 -7.05 -3.02
C SER A 111 8.44 -5.83 -3.75
N VAL A 112 9.28 -5.22 -4.58
CA VAL A 112 9.02 -3.89 -5.14
C VAL A 112 9.43 -3.86 -6.60
N GLN A 113 8.52 -3.43 -7.45
CA GLN A 113 8.79 -3.18 -8.86
C GLN A 113 8.31 -1.79 -9.25
N GLY A 114 9.20 -0.97 -9.79
CA GLY A 114 8.77 0.30 -10.37
C GLY A 114 9.85 1.11 -11.07
N ASN A 115 9.47 2.17 -11.77
CA ASN A 115 10.41 2.96 -12.57
C ASN A 115 11.31 3.81 -11.67
N THR A 116 10.71 4.60 -10.79
CA THR A 116 11.42 5.49 -9.87
C THR A 116 11.08 5.08 -8.45
N LEU A 117 12.09 4.76 -7.65
CA LEU A 117 11.92 4.34 -6.25
C LEU A 117 12.82 5.14 -5.31
N SER A 118 12.22 5.73 -4.29
CA SER A 118 12.89 6.13 -3.06
C SER A 118 12.52 5.16 -1.94
N MET A 119 13.51 4.49 -1.34
CA MET A 119 13.27 3.54 -0.24
C MET A 119 14.12 3.86 0.97
N ARG A 120 13.50 3.87 2.15
CA ARG A 120 14.19 3.89 3.45
C ARG A 120 13.64 2.83 4.39
N GLY A 121 14.44 1.86 4.80
CA GLY A 121 13.89 0.82 5.66
C GLY A 121 14.87 -0.20 6.19
N THR A 122 14.33 -1.12 6.99
CA THR A 122 15.07 -2.24 7.55
C THR A 122 14.37 -3.56 7.23
N GLY A 123 15.13 -4.62 6.96
CA GLY A 123 14.60 -5.97 6.80
C GLY A 123 15.08 -6.68 5.55
N ARG A 124 14.16 -7.29 4.79
CA ARG A 124 14.48 -8.04 3.57
C ARG A 124 13.81 -7.40 2.36
N HIS A 125 14.58 -6.95 1.38
CA HIS A 125 14.04 -6.27 0.21
C HIS A 125 14.47 -6.96 -1.09
N SER A 126 13.50 -7.18 -1.98
CA SER A 126 13.72 -7.49 -3.39
C SER A 126 13.18 -6.31 -4.19
N VAL A 127 14.04 -5.66 -4.98
CA VAL A 127 13.73 -4.41 -5.66
C VAL A 127 14.15 -4.50 -7.12
N LYS A 128 13.22 -4.18 -8.03
CA LYS A 128 13.49 -4.01 -9.46
C LYS A 128 13.03 -2.64 -9.93
N GLY A 129 13.89 -1.90 -10.63
CA GLY A 129 13.48 -0.61 -11.21
C GLY A 129 14.53 0.08 -12.07
N HIS A 130 14.18 1.25 -12.60
CA HIS A 130 15.09 2.02 -13.46
C HIS A 130 15.96 2.97 -12.63
N THR A 131 15.32 3.86 -11.86
CA THR A 131 15.99 4.87 -11.02
C THR A 131 15.72 4.58 -9.55
N LEU A 132 16.76 4.22 -8.81
CA LEU A 132 16.67 3.73 -7.44
C LEU A 132 17.50 4.63 -6.50
N SER A 133 16.86 5.15 -5.46
CA SER A 133 17.51 5.87 -4.35
C SER A 133 17.16 5.17 -3.04
N MET A 134 18.12 4.49 -2.42
CA MET A 134 17.84 3.62 -1.29
C MET A 134 18.76 3.84 -0.09
N ARG A 135 18.17 3.92 1.09
CA ARG A 135 18.86 3.85 2.38
C ARG A 135 18.29 2.70 3.22
N VAL A 136 18.93 1.53 3.14
CA VAL A 136 18.36 0.29 3.69
C VAL A 136 19.33 -0.50 4.58
N THR A 137 18.79 -1.22 5.55
CA THR A 137 19.54 -2.12 6.45
C THR A 137 18.98 -3.54 6.37
N GLY A 138 19.82 -4.56 6.34
CA GLY A 138 19.40 -5.97 6.32
C GLY A 138 19.85 -6.72 5.07
N ARG A 139 18.97 -7.56 4.49
CA ARG A 139 19.26 -8.36 3.29
C ARG A 139 18.56 -7.81 2.06
N HIS A 140 19.31 -7.52 1.00
CA HIS A 140 18.74 -6.87 -0.18
C HIS A 140 19.19 -7.54 -1.49
N SER A 141 18.25 -7.68 -2.41
CA SER A 141 18.48 -8.02 -3.82
C SER A 141 17.94 -6.88 -4.66
N VAL A 142 18.78 -6.28 -5.49
CA VAL A 142 18.44 -5.06 -6.23
C VAL A 142 18.83 -5.24 -7.70
N GLN A 143 17.88 -4.97 -8.59
CA GLN A 143 18.12 -4.88 -10.02
C GLN A 143 17.75 -3.48 -10.50
N GLY A 144 18.69 -2.72 -11.09
CA GLY A 144 18.34 -1.45 -11.71
C GLY A 144 19.45 -0.73 -12.45
N HIS A 145 19.05 0.27 -13.26
CA HIS A 145 19.95 0.95 -14.20
C HIS A 145 20.71 2.10 -13.53
N THR A 146 19.98 2.96 -12.81
CA THR A 146 20.54 4.11 -12.09
C THR A 146 20.36 3.89 -10.59
N LEU A 147 21.46 3.80 -9.85
CA LEU A 147 21.43 3.39 -8.45
C LEU A 147 22.24 4.32 -7.53
N LYS A 148 21.55 4.95 -6.59
CA LYS A 148 22.14 5.63 -5.42
C LYS A 148 21.80 4.84 -4.16
N MET A 149 22.78 4.13 -3.60
CA MET A 149 22.55 3.25 -2.45
C MET A 149 23.43 3.58 -1.24
N ARG A 150 22.82 3.64 -0.05
CA ARG A 150 23.52 3.59 1.23
C ARG A 150 23.00 2.42 2.05
N ARG A 151 23.84 1.41 2.27
CA ARG A 151 23.40 0.11 2.81
C ARG A 151 24.27 -0.38 3.96
N THR A 152 23.64 -1.14 4.85
CA THR A 152 24.28 -1.91 5.93
C THR A 152 23.71 -3.32 5.95
N GLY A 153 24.57 -4.36 5.93
CA GLY A 153 24.16 -5.77 5.83
C GLY A 153 24.47 -6.45 4.49
N ARG A 154 23.99 -7.69 4.31
CA ARG A 154 24.29 -8.55 3.13
C ARG A 154 23.51 -8.11 1.89
N HIS A 155 24.15 -8.11 0.71
CA HIS A 155 23.55 -7.56 -0.50
C HIS A 155 23.98 -8.29 -1.77
N SER A 156 23.09 -8.29 -2.76
CA SER A 156 23.38 -8.57 -4.17
C SER A 156 22.78 -7.43 -5.01
N VAL A 157 23.55 -6.91 -5.97
CA VAL A 157 23.16 -5.82 -6.86
C VAL A 157 23.51 -6.24 -8.29
N GLN A 158 22.53 -6.12 -9.18
CA GLN A 158 22.65 -6.39 -10.61
C GLN A 158 22.16 -5.19 -11.43
#